data_AF-A0A167MRB5-F1
#
_entry.id   AF-A0A167MRB5-F1
#
_cell.length_a   1.000
_cell.length_b   1.000
_cell.length_c   1.000
_cell.angle_alpha   90.00
_cell.angle_beta   90.00
_cell.angle_gamma   90.00
#
_symmetry.space_group_name_H-M   'P 1'
#
loop_
_entity.id
_entity.type
_entity.pdbx_description
1 polymer ?
#
loop_
_entity_poly.entity_id
_entity_poly.type
_entity_poly.pdbx_seq_one_letter_code
_entity_poly.pdbx_strand_id
1 'polypeptide(L)'
;MDITICGQTVFGVINSEEDYQYLKSLGFDSAATEKAIDQLKWSSIRTKRNQLLAESDFTQMSDIDLSDDMKQQWSLYRKALRAIPQTYSSVEDVEWPKEPS
;
A
#
# COMPACT_ATOMS: atom_id res chain seq x y z
N MET A 1 -7.42 -3.86 16.95
CA MET A 1 -6.76 -4.74 17.94
C MET A 1 -5.78 -3.85 18.66
N ASP A 2 -6.13 -3.47 19.88
CA ASP A 2 -5.40 -2.44 20.59
C ASP A 2 -4.32 -3.10 21.43
N ILE A 3 -3.08 -2.64 21.26
CA ILE A 3 -1.95 -3.08 22.07
C ILE A 3 -1.71 -1.98 23.09
N THR A 4 -2.05 -2.24 24.34
CA THR A 4 -1.72 -1.35 25.44
C THR A 4 -0.28 -1.61 25.86
N ILE A 5 0.61 -0.63 25.67
CA ILE A 5 1.96 -0.66 26.23
C ILE A 5 2.10 0.52 27.21
N CYS A 6 2.34 0.20 28.48
CA CYS A 6 2.78 1.14 29.52
C CYS A 6 1.93 2.42 29.69
N GLY A 7 0.60 2.31 29.64
CA GLY A 7 -0.31 3.38 30.08
C GLY A 7 -0.52 4.54 29.10
N GLN A 8 0.11 4.52 27.93
CA GLN A 8 -0.25 5.42 26.83
C GLN A 8 -1.15 4.69 25.84
N THR A 9 -2.32 5.27 25.59
CA THR A 9 -3.15 4.90 24.44
C THR A 9 -2.46 5.44 23.19
N VAL A 10 -1.70 4.61 22.50
CA VAL A 10 -1.23 4.94 21.14
C VAL A 10 -2.47 4.87 20.25
N PHE A 11 -3.02 6.04 19.93
CA PHE A 11 -4.22 6.18 19.13
C PHE A 11 -3.98 5.54 17.77
N GLY A 12 -4.99 4.80 17.30
CA GLY A 12 -4.92 4.03 16.08
C GLY A 12 -4.53 4.87 14.88
N VAL A 13 -3.89 4.17 13.95
CA VAL A 13 -3.46 4.63 12.63
C VAL A 13 -2.02 5.18 12.63
N ILE A 14 -1.07 4.25 12.48
CA ILE A 14 0.32 4.55 12.09
C ILE A 14 0.28 4.84 10.57
N ASN A 15 -0.15 6.04 10.17
CA ASN A 15 -0.30 6.40 8.74
C ASN A 15 0.69 7.46 8.25
N SER A 16 1.54 8.00 9.13
CA SER A 16 2.47 9.08 8.78
C SER A 16 3.93 8.65 8.98
N GLU A 17 4.83 9.11 8.10
CA GLU A 17 6.29 9.02 8.27
C GLU A 17 6.71 9.56 9.66
N GLU A 18 6.00 10.57 10.16
CA GLU A 18 6.27 11.21 11.45
C GLU A 18 5.97 10.30 12.65
N ASP A 19 4.95 9.44 12.55
CA ASP A 19 4.59 8.49 13.61
C ASP A 19 5.70 7.46 13.81
N TYR A 20 6.36 7.06 12.72
CA TYR A 20 7.49 6.13 12.74
C TYR A 20 8.72 6.74 13.40
N GLN A 21 9.03 8.00 13.06
CA GLN A 21 10.15 8.73 13.68
C GLN A 21 9.90 8.97 15.17
N TYR A 22 8.64 9.20 15.56
CA TYR A 22 8.25 9.34 16.97
C TYR A 22 8.50 8.04 17.76
N LEU A 23 8.08 6.89 17.24
CA LEU A 23 8.32 5.59 17.90
C LEU A 23 9.81 5.27 18.06
N LYS A 24 10.63 5.62 17.04
CA LYS A 24 12.09 5.48 17.11
C LYS A 24 12.71 6.37 18.18
N SER A 25 12.19 7.59 18.35
CA SER A 25 12.67 8.54 19.38
C SER A 25 12.39 8.07 20.81
N LEU A 26 11.37 7.25 21.03
CA LEU A 26 11.01 6.69 22.33
C LEU A 26 11.91 5.53 22.79
N GLY A 27 12.95 5.18 22.04
CA GLY A 27 13.92 4.15 22.45
C GLY A 27 13.42 2.71 22.23
N PHE A 28 12.40 2.51 21.40
CA PHE A 28 12.05 1.21 20.83
C PHE A 28 13.11 0.80 19.77
N ASP A 29 14.36 0.66 20.20
CA ASP A 29 15.49 0.26 19.35
C ASP A 29 15.72 -1.23 19.51
N SER A 30 15.01 -2.02 18.71
CA SER A 30 15.23 -3.47 18.63
C SER A 30 15.03 -3.87 17.17
N ALA A 31 15.78 -4.85 16.65
CA ALA A 31 15.57 -5.35 15.29
C ALA A 31 14.11 -5.77 14.98
N ALA A 32 13.30 -6.01 16.02
CA ALA A 32 11.87 -6.26 15.90
C ALA A 32 11.07 -5.02 15.46
N THR A 33 11.48 -3.80 15.84
CA THR A 33 10.77 -2.56 15.51
C THR A 33 11.01 -2.16 14.07
N GLU A 34 12.23 -2.30 13.54
CA GLU A 34 12.53 -2.10 12.12
C GLU A 34 11.67 -3.01 11.22
N LYS A 35 11.62 -4.31 11.56
CA LYS A 35 10.78 -5.26 10.83
C LYS A 35 9.29 -4.92 10.93
N ALA A 36 8.83 -4.42 12.08
CA ALA A 36 7.44 -3.99 12.25
C ALA A 36 7.14 -2.74 11.41
N ILE A 37 8.07 -1.79 11.34
CA ILE A 37 7.98 -0.59 10.50
C ILE A 37 7.86 -0.98 9.03
N ASP A 38 8.72 -1.89 8.55
CA ASP A 38 8.65 -2.37 7.17
C ASP A 38 7.31 -3.05 6.86
N GLN A 39 6.81 -3.88 7.77
CA GLN A 39 5.50 -4.51 7.61
C GLN A 39 4.37 -3.49 7.51
N LEU A 40 4.43 -2.41 8.30
CA LEU A 40 3.44 -1.34 8.27
C LEU A 40 3.52 -0.54 6.96
N LYS A 41 4.72 -0.17 6.51
CA LYS A 41 4.94 0.47 5.21
C LYS A 41 4.36 -0.38 4.06
N TRP A 42 4.65 -1.67 4.05
CA TRP A 42 4.07 -2.61 3.08
C TRP A 42 2.55 -2.76 3.20
N SER A 43 2.00 -2.65 4.41
CA SER A 43 0.56 -2.64 4.63
C SER A 43 -0.08 -1.44 3.91
N SER A 44 0.48 -0.25 4.06
CA SER A 44 0.00 0.97 3.38
C SER A 44 0.05 0.83 1.86
N ILE A 45 1.13 0.27 1.31
CA ILE A 45 1.23 -0.03 -0.13
C ILE A 45 0.13 -0.99 -0.60
N ARG A 46 -0.13 -2.06 0.16
CA ARG A 46 -1.21 -3.02 -0.18
C ARG A 46 -2.58 -2.38 -0.12
N THR A 47 -2.82 -1.48 0.84
CA THR A 47 -4.06 -0.70 0.95
C THR A 47 -4.25 0.19 -0.28
N LYS A 48 -3.23 0.99 -0.66
CA LYS A 48 -3.28 1.84 -1.85
C LYS A 48 -3.48 1.01 -3.13
N ARG A 49 -2.80 -0.12 -3.27
CA ARG A 49 -3.01 -1.06 -4.39
C ARG A 49 -4.46 -1.54 -4.46
N ASN A 50 -5.03 -1.94 -3.32
CA ASN A 50 -6.41 -2.42 -3.28
C ASN A 50 -7.40 -1.31 -3.66
N GLN A 51 -7.14 -0.07 -3.23
CA GLN A 51 -7.93 1.08 -3.65
C GLN A 51 -7.89 1.28 -5.17
N LEU A 52 -6.70 1.33 -5.78
CA LEU A 52 -6.57 1.50 -7.24
C LEU A 52 -7.19 0.33 -8.04
N LEU A 53 -7.14 -0.88 -7.50
CA LEU A 53 -7.84 -2.03 -8.09
C LEU A 53 -9.36 -1.92 -7.94
N ALA A 54 -9.87 -1.35 -6.86
CA ALA A 54 -11.30 -1.12 -6.70
C ALA A 54 -11.80 -0.01 -7.63
N GLU A 55 -11.05 1.09 -7.74
CA GLU A 55 -11.35 2.21 -8.65
C GLU A 55 -11.38 1.77 -10.12
N SER A 56 -10.50 0.85 -10.51
CA SER A 56 -10.46 0.31 -11.87
C SER A 56 -11.32 -0.94 -12.09
N ASP A 57 -12.15 -1.35 -11.12
CA ASP A 57 -12.89 -2.62 -11.20
C ASP A 57 -13.99 -2.59 -12.26
N PHE A 58 -14.64 -1.43 -12.44
CA PHE A 58 -15.70 -1.25 -13.45
C PHE A 58 -15.23 -1.62 -14.86
N THR A 59 -13.94 -1.41 -15.18
CA THR A 59 -13.33 -1.69 -16.48
C THR A 59 -13.33 -3.17 -16.86
N GLN A 60 -13.55 -4.06 -15.88
CA GLN A 60 -13.60 -5.51 -16.07
C GLN A 60 -15.02 -6.03 -16.29
N MET A 61 -16.04 -5.19 -16.15
CA MET A 61 -17.43 -5.57 -16.38
C MET A 61 -17.70 -5.72 -17.87
N SER A 62 -18.46 -6.76 -18.23
CA SER A 62 -18.89 -7.02 -19.62
C SER A 62 -19.75 -5.90 -20.21
N ASP A 63 -20.42 -5.15 -19.34
CA ASP A 63 -21.44 -4.18 -19.72
C ASP A 63 -20.85 -2.82 -20.12
N ILE A 64 -19.54 -2.60 -19.88
CA ILE A 64 -18.88 -1.38 -20.34
C ILE A 64 -18.40 -1.58 -21.79
N ASP A 65 -18.89 -0.73 -22.68
CA ASP A 65 -18.39 -0.60 -24.05
C ASP A 65 -17.02 0.12 -24.06
N LEU A 66 -15.97 -0.61 -23.65
CA LEU A 66 -14.58 -0.22 -23.89
C LEU A 66 -14.10 -0.82 -25.21
N SER A 67 -13.30 -0.05 -25.96
CA SER A 67 -12.55 -0.59 -27.10
C SER A 67 -11.56 -1.67 -26.62
N ASP A 68 -11.19 -2.57 -27.52
CA ASP A 68 -10.24 -3.65 -27.19
C ASP A 68 -8.88 -3.11 -26.74
N ASP A 69 -8.42 -1.99 -27.32
CA ASP A 69 -7.21 -1.29 -26.91
C ASP A 69 -7.30 -0.79 -25.47
N MET A 70 -8.43 -0.18 -25.09
CA MET A 70 -8.64 0.30 -23.72
C MET A 70 -8.71 -0.86 -22.72
N LYS A 71 -9.39 -1.96 -23.08
CA LYS A 71 -9.42 -3.18 -22.25
C LYS A 71 -8.01 -3.74 -22.02
N GLN A 72 -7.18 -3.74 -23.05
CA GLN A 72 -5.79 -4.18 -22.94
C GLN A 72 -4.98 -3.26 -22.03
N GLN A 73 -5.12 -1.94 -22.14
CA GLN A 73 -4.43 -0.99 -21.28
C GLN A 73 -4.82 -1.15 -19.81
N TRP A 74 -6.12 -1.27 -19.51
CA TRP A 74 -6.61 -1.53 -18.16
C TRP A 74 -6.13 -2.88 -17.59
N SER A 75 -6.08 -3.91 -18.44
CA SER A 75 -5.53 -5.22 -18.06
C SER A 75 -4.05 -5.13 -17.68
N LEU A 76 -3.24 -4.43 -18.48
CA LEU A 76 -1.82 -4.20 -18.19
C LEU A 76 -1.62 -3.37 -16.93
N TYR A 77 -2.40 -2.30 -16.75
CA TYR A 77 -2.39 -1.47 -15.55
C TYR A 77 -2.69 -2.29 -14.29
N ARG A 78 -3.79 -3.06 -14.28
CA ARG A 78 -4.15 -3.92 -13.13
C ARG A 78 -3.14 -5.03 -12.88
N LYS A 79 -2.48 -5.54 -13.91
CA LYS A 79 -1.39 -6.52 -13.77
C LYS A 79 -0.16 -5.88 -13.10
N ALA A 80 0.22 -4.68 -13.53
CA ALA A 80 1.31 -3.92 -12.94
C ALA A 80 1.06 -3.63 -11.46
N LEU A 81 -0.15 -3.19 -11.09
CA LEU A 81 -0.54 -2.95 -9.68
C LEU A 81 -0.37 -4.20 -8.81
N ARG A 82 -0.77 -5.37 -9.30
CA ARG A 82 -0.64 -6.63 -8.55
C ARG A 82 0.81 -7.10 -8.40
N ALA A 83 1.67 -6.75 -9.36
CA ALA A 83 3.08 -7.11 -9.33
C ALA A 83 3.89 -6.31 -8.29
N ILE A 84 3.44 -5.12 -7.88
CA ILE A 84 4.17 -4.21 -6.97
C ILE A 84 4.82 -4.93 -5.76
N PRO A 85 4.11 -5.73 -4.94
CA PRO A 85 4.71 -6.33 -3.75
C PRO A 85 5.74 -7.44 -4.04
N GLN A 86 5.83 -7.90 -5.29
CA GLN A 86 6.80 -8.91 -5.73
C GLN A 86 7.96 -8.29 -6.50
N THR A 87 7.76 -7.13 -7.13
CA THR A 87 8.77 -6.45 -7.93
C THR A 87 9.75 -5.64 -7.08
N TYR A 88 9.27 -5.01 -6.00
CA TYR A 88 10.09 -4.11 -5.19
C TYR A 88 10.54 -4.79 -3.89
N SER A 89 11.80 -4.56 -3.52
CA SER A 89 12.38 -5.03 -2.24
C SER A 89 12.23 -4.01 -1.12
N SER A 90 12.19 -2.72 -1.50
CA SER A 90 12.06 -1.57 -0.60
C SER A 90 10.79 -0.80 -0.93
N VAL A 91 10.21 -0.12 0.07
CA VAL A 91 8.94 0.60 -0.10
C VAL A 91 9.14 1.95 -0.77
N GLU A 92 10.31 2.54 -0.59
CA GLU A 92 10.71 3.84 -1.13
C GLU A 92 10.87 3.82 -2.66
N ASP A 93 11.19 2.65 -3.22
CA ASP A 93 11.40 2.44 -4.66
C ASP A 93 10.09 2.15 -5.42
N VAL A 94 8.94 2.08 -4.72
CA VAL A 94 7.67 1.68 -5.34
C VAL A 94 7.16 2.77 -6.28
N GLU A 95 7.26 2.50 -7.59
CA GLU A 95 6.62 3.32 -8.61
C GLU A 95 5.22 2.81 -8.97
N TRP A 96 4.26 3.73 -9.01
CA TRP A 96 2.87 3.45 -9.37
C TRP A 96 2.66 3.62 -10.88
N PRO A 97 2.03 2.64 -11.57
CA PRO A 97 1.71 2.78 -12.98
C PRO A 97 0.74 3.95 -13.19
N LYS A 98 0.84 4.60 -14.36
CA LYS A 98 -0.11 5.66 -14.73
C LYS A 98 -1.44 5.04 -15.13
N GLU A 99 -2.51 5.66 -14.65
CA GLU A 99 -3.87 5.29 -15.03
C GLU A 99 -4.09 5.59 -16.53
N PRO A 100 -4.68 4.64 -17.28
CA PRO A 100 -5.07 4.88 -18.68
C PRO A 100 -6.29 5.82 -18.77
N SER A 101 -6.35 6.62 -19.84
CA SER A 101 -7.38 7.65 -20.10
C SER A 101 -8.54 7.16 -20.96
#